data_AF-A0A6I6CWR6-F1
#
_entry.id   AF-A0A6I6CWR6-F1
#
_cell.length_a   1.000
_cell.length_b   1.000
_cell.length_c   1.000
_cell.angle_alpha   90.00
_cell.angle_beta   90.00
_cell.angle_gamma   90.00
#
_symmetry.space_group_name_H-M   'P 1'
#
loop_
_entity.id
_entity.type
_entity.pdbx_description
1 polymer ?
#
loop_
_entity_poly.entity_id
_entity_poly.type
_entity_poly.pdbx_seq_one_letter_code
_entity_poly.pdbx_strand_id
1 'polypeptide(L)'
;MSESWDQNKFNRWQELRKVLKECKREKEYSQVIEVAGKIMDLDKEAPFIRIMTPLFYKEIGVACEKLGDLNGAISNYQLAVDGFNNYRESSELNKPDDWLKDVQSLTKKIERLQSKL
;
A
#
# COMPACT_ATOMS: atom_id res chain seq x y z
N MET A 1 25.63 -5.35 -5.65
CA MET A 1 25.18 -6.76 -5.61
C MET A 1 24.00 -6.85 -6.55
N SER A 2 24.06 -7.68 -7.61
CA SER A 2 22.91 -7.82 -8.50
C SER A 2 21.75 -8.41 -7.71
N GLU A 3 20.60 -7.76 -7.75
CA GLU A 3 19.31 -8.31 -7.31
C GLU A 3 19.03 -9.57 -8.15
N SER A 4 19.62 -10.69 -7.74
CA SER A 4 19.49 -11.94 -8.48
C SER A 4 18.06 -12.40 -8.37
N TRP A 5 17.43 -12.66 -9.52
CA TRP A 5 16.12 -13.28 -9.63
C TRP A 5 16.02 -14.51 -8.71
N ASP A 6 14.92 -14.59 -7.95
CA ASP A 6 14.56 -15.73 -7.11
C ASP A 6 13.15 -16.19 -7.46
N GLN A 7 13.04 -17.35 -8.13
CA GLN A 7 11.76 -17.89 -8.59
C GLN A 7 10.82 -18.21 -7.42
N ASN A 8 11.34 -18.65 -6.28
CA ASN A 8 10.51 -19.00 -5.13
C ASN A 8 9.89 -17.74 -4.52
N LYS A 9 10.68 -16.67 -4.37
CA LYS A 9 10.16 -15.36 -3.92
C LYS A 9 9.16 -14.78 -4.91
N PHE A 10 9.41 -14.91 -6.21
CA PHE A 10 8.45 -14.47 -7.23
C PHE A 10 7.13 -15.25 -7.16
N ASN A 11 7.17 -16.59 -7.08
CA ASN A 11 5.98 -17.42 -6.90
C ASN A 11 5.21 -17.03 -5.63
N ARG A 12 5.94 -16.80 -4.53
CA ARG A 12 5.35 -16.38 -3.27
C ARG A 12 4.64 -15.03 -3.39
N TRP A 13 5.24 -14.07 -4.09
CA TRP A 13 4.60 -12.80 -4.38
C TRP A 13 3.30 -12.97 -5.18
N GLN A 14 3.28 -13.84 -6.20
CA GLN A 14 2.06 -14.12 -6.97
C GLN A 14 0.95 -14.72 -6.10
N GLU A 15 1.27 -15.66 -5.22
CA GLU A 15 0.33 -16.23 -4.26
C GLU A 15 -0.25 -15.17 -3.33
N LEU A 16 0.60 -14.35 -2.71
CA LEU A 16 0.17 -13.30 -1.79
C LEU A 16 -0.75 -12.29 -2.50
N ARG A 17 -0.48 -11.94 -3.77
CA ARG A 17 -1.37 -11.06 -4.54
C ARG A 17 -2.74 -11.70 -4.82
N LYS A 18 -2.77 -13.01 -5.08
CA LYS A 18 -4.03 -13.75 -5.24
C LYS A 18 -4.82 -13.74 -3.93
N VAL A 19 -4.18 -14.07 -2.82
CA VAL A 19 -4.80 -14.06 -1.49
C VAL A 19 -5.31 -12.67 -1.13
N LEU A 20 -4.51 -11.61 -1.34
CA LEU A 20 -4.93 -10.23 -1.08
C LEU A 20 -6.21 -9.87 -1.86
N LYS A 21 -6.30 -10.28 -3.12
CA LYS A 21 -7.49 -10.06 -3.95
C LYS A 21 -8.71 -10.78 -3.39
N GLU A 22 -8.54 -12.01 -2.90
CA GLU A 22 -9.60 -12.80 -2.28
C GLU A 22 -10.06 -12.17 -0.96
N CYS A 23 -9.15 -11.86 -0.03
CA CYS A 23 -9.49 -11.19 1.23
C CYS A 23 -10.23 -9.87 1.01
N LYS A 24 -9.82 -9.08 -0.01
CA LYS A 24 -10.53 -7.84 -0.39
C LYS A 24 -11.95 -8.10 -0.90
N ARG A 25 -12.16 -9.17 -1.67
CA ARG A 25 -13.48 -9.56 -2.20
C ARG A 25 -14.40 -10.03 -1.06
N GLU A 26 -13.87 -10.84 -0.16
CA GLU A 26 -14.60 -11.39 0.99
C GLU A 26 -14.71 -10.40 2.16
N LYS A 27 -14.12 -9.21 2.05
CA LYS A 27 -14.10 -8.15 3.08
C LYS A 27 -13.45 -8.60 4.40
N GLU A 28 -12.47 -9.49 4.32
CA GLU A 28 -11.66 -9.95 5.44
C GLU A 28 -10.58 -8.91 5.78
N TYR A 29 -10.99 -7.76 6.31
CA TYR A 29 -10.12 -6.59 6.46
C TYR A 29 -8.87 -6.87 7.32
N SER A 30 -8.96 -7.68 8.37
CA SER A 30 -7.79 -8.06 9.17
C SER A 30 -6.76 -8.82 8.34
N GLN A 31 -7.20 -9.71 7.44
CA GLN A 31 -6.31 -10.44 6.55
C GLN A 31 -5.76 -9.55 5.43
N VAL A 32 -6.53 -8.56 4.96
CA VAL A 32 -6.01 -7.55 4.03
C VAL A 32 -4.77 -6.85 4.61
N ILE A 33 -4.83 -6.46 5.89
CA ILE A 33 -3.70 -5.82 6.58
C ILE A 33 -2.50 -6.76 6.62
N GLU A 34 -2.70 -7.99 7.08
CA GLU A 34 -1.64 -8.99 7.23
C GLU A 34 -0.96 -9.32 5.89
N VAL A 35 -1.76 -9.58 4.85
CA VAL A 35 -1.25 -10.00 3.53
C VAL A 35 -0.56 -8.83 2.82
N ALA A 36 -1.09 -7.61 2.92
CA ALA A 36 -0.44 -6.42 2.36
C ALA A 36 0.93 -6.18 3.02
N GLY A 37 1.02 -6.32 4.35
CA GLY A 37 2.30 -6.23 5.07
C GLY A 37 3.33 -7.28 4.58
N LYS A 38 2.90 -8.54 4.44
CA LYS A 38 3.77 -9.61 3.91
C LYS A 38 4.29 -9.33 2.51
N ILE A 39 3.47 -8.72 1.64
CA ILE A 39 3.92 -8.34 0.28
C ILE A 39 5.01 -7.26 0.36
N MET A 40 4.83 -6.27 1.22
CA MET A 40 5.81 -5.20 1.41
C MET A 40 7.13 -5.71 2.02
N ASP A 41 7.07 -6.64 2.97
CA ASP A 41 8.27 -7.23 3.54
C ASP A 41 9.00 -8.12 2.53
N LEU A 42 8.25 -8.89 1.72
CA LEU A 42 8.83 -9.69 0.64
C LEU A 42 9.54 -8.82 -0.40
N ASP A 43 9.00 -7.64 -0.73
CA ASP A 43 9.66 -6.71 -1.66
C ASP A 43 11.00 -6.18 -1.12
N LYS A 44 11.11 -5.92 0.20
CA LYS A 44 12.39 -5.58 0.85
C LYS A 44 13.41 -6.71 0.74
N GLU A 45 12.96 -7.96 0.84
CA GLU A 45 13.79 -9.16 0.72
C GLU A 45 14.08 -9.58 -0.74
N ALA A 46 13.26 -9.11 -1.68
CA ALA A 46 13.37 -9.34 -3.12
C ALA A 46 13.11 -8.04 -3.89
N PRO A 47 14.07 -7.09 -3.88
CA PRO A 47 13.89 -5.79 -4.53
C PRO A 47 13.69 -5.86 -6.06
N PHE A 48 13.90 -7.02 -6.69
CA PHE A 48 13.55 -7.23 -8.10
C PHE A 48 12.03 -7.19 -8.37
N ILE A 49 11.19 -7.34 -7.33
CA ILE A 49 9.72 -7.29 -7.46
C ILE A 49 9.25 -5.87 -7.75
N ARG A 50 9.83 -4.86 -7.08
CA ARG A 50 9.62 -3.42 -7.31
C ARG A 50 8.15 -3.02 -7.21
N ILE A 51 7.50 -3.35 -6.11
CA ILE A 51 6.12 -2.91 -5.88
C ILE A 51 6.04 -1.39 -5.67
N MET A 52 4.88 -0.80 -6.00
CA MET A 52 4.56 0.54 -5.56
C MET A 52 4.00 0.51 -4.13
N THR A 53 4.89 0.48 -3.13
CA THR A 53 4.58 0.35 -1.70
C THR A 53 3.45 1.27 -1.20
N PRO A 54 3.34 2.55 -1.63
CA PRO A 54 2.24 3.43 -1.22
C PRO A 54 0.84 2.92 -1.54
N LEU A 55 0.68 2.09 -2.59
CA LEU A 55 -0.60 1.44 -2.87
C LEU A 55 -1.00 0.47 -1.75
N PHE A 56 -0.04 -0.25 -1.15
CA PHE A 56 -0.33 -1.20 -0.09
C PHE A 56 -0.65 -0.50 1.24
N TYR A 57 0.04 0.61 1.55
CA TYR A 57 -0.36 1.47 2.67
C TYR A 57 -1.79 2.00 2.52
N LYS A 58 -2.19 2.40 1.31
CA LYS A 58 -3.59 2.79 1.03
C LYS A 58 -4.58 1.64 1.30
N GLU A 59 -4.26 0.42 0.89
CA GLU A 59 -5.11 -0.76 1.14
C GLU A 59 -5.23 -1.06 2.65
N ILE A 60 -4.12 -0.99 3.38
CA ILE A 60 -4.10 -1.16 4.85
C ILE A 60 -4.95 -0.08 5.51
N GLY A 61 -4.78 1.20 5.12
CA GLY A 61 -5.58 2.29 5.67
C GLY A 61 -7.08 2.12 5.45
N VAL A 62 -7.49 1.61 4.28
CA VAL A 62 -8.90 1.28 4.00
C VAL A 62 -9.39 0.15 4.91
N ALA A 63 -8.58 -0.89 5.11
CA ALA A 63 -8.94 -1.99 5.99
C ALA A 63 -9.06 -1.55 7.45
N CYS A 64 -8.11 -0.77 7.98
CA CYS A 64 -8.16 -0.19 9.33
C CYS A 64 -9.44 0.66 9.52
N GLU A 65 -9.75 1.54 8.57
CA GLU A 65 -10.97 2.37 8.66
C GLU A 65 -12.24 1.51 8.70
N LYS A 66 -12.29 0.42 7.93
CA LYS A 66 -13.43 -0.51 7.92
C LYS A 66 -13.56 -1.32 9.20
N LEU A 67 -12.45 -1.56 9.91
CA LEU A 67 -12.42 -2.17 11.23
C LEU A 67 -12.70 -1.18 12.37
N GLY A 68 -12.82 0.12 12.07
CA GLY A 68 -13.00 1.18 13.07
C GLY A 68 -11.70 1.65 13.73
N ASP A 69 -10.54 1.13 13.30
CA ASP A 69 -9.23 1.61 13.73
C ASP A 69 -8.87 2.90 12.99
N LEU A 70 -9.39 4.03 13.49
CA LEU A 70 -9.20 5.33 12.87
C LEU A 70 -7.74 5.81 12.93
N ASN A 71 -7.04 5.52 14.03
CA ASN A 71 -5.63 5.88 14.19
C ASN A 71 -4.75 5.10 13.21
N GLY A 72 -4.95 3.79 13.09
CA GLY A 72 -4.25 2.96 12.11
C GLY A 72 -4.58 3.37 10.67
N ALA A 73 -5.82 3.75 10.40
CA ALA A 73 -6.22 4.26 9.09
C ALA A 73 -5.48 5.55 8.71
N ILE A 74 -5.46 6.53 9.62
CA ILE A 74 -4.78 7.81 9.43
C ILE A 74 -3.28 7.60 9.19
N SER A 75 -2.64 6.81 10.05
CA SER A 75 -1.21 6.53 9.95
C SER A 75 -0.84 5.91 8.59
N ASN A 76 -1.60 4.91 8.15
CA ASN A 76 -1.34 4.26 6.86
C ASN A 76 -1.66 5.16 5.66
N TYR A 77 -2.70 5.99 5.73
CA TYR A 77 -2.94 6.97 4.68
C TYR A 77 -1.83 8.02 4.59
N GLN A 78 -1.25 8.44 5.72
CA GLN A 78 -0.13 9.37 5.72
C GLN A 78 1.10 8.74 5.04
N LEU A 79 1.43 7.49 5.39
CA LEU A 79 2.53 6.75 4.74
C LEU A 79 2.31 6.60 3.22
N ALA A 80 1.07 6.40 2.78
CA ALA A 80 0.74 6.36 1.36
C ALA A 80 0.95 7.74 0.69
N VAL A 81 0.47 8.83 1.31
CA VAL A 81 0.66 10.20 0.81
C VAL A 81 2.15 10.53 0.66
N ASP A 82 2.93 10.30 1.72
CA ASP A 82 4.36 10.61 1.73
C ASP A 82 5.09 9.83 0.64
N GLY A 83 4.79 8.54 0.49
CA GLY A 83 5.41 7.72 -0.55
C GLY A 83 5.00 8.10 -1.98
N PHE A 84 3.75 8.52 -2.22
CA PHE A 84 3.35 9.06 -3.52
C PHE A 84 4.05 10.38 -3.84
N ASN A 85 4.18 11.28 -2.87
CA ASN A 85 4.93 12.53 -3.04
C ASN A 85 6.40 12.25 -3.35
N ASN A 86 7.05 11.36 -2.58
CA ASN A 86 8.43 10.96 -2.82
C ASN A 86 8.62 10.35 -4.22
N TYR A 87 7.70 9.51 -4.69
CA TYR A 87 7.75 8.96 -6.05
C TYR A 87 7.66 10.09 -7.10
N ARG A 88 6.75 11.05 -6.90
CA ARG A 88 6.60 12.21 -7.81
C ARG A 88 7.84 13.10 -7.86
N GLU A 89 8.57 13.23 -6.76
CA GLU A 89 9.79 14.05 -6.69
C GLU A 89 11.02 13.34 -7.26
N SER A 90 11.10 12.01 -7.14
CA SER A 90 12.29 11.22 -7.46
C SER A 90 12.24 10.45 -8.78
N SER A 91 11.06 10.29 -9.40
CA SER A 91 10.87 9.44 -10.58
C SER A 91 10.45 10.23 -11.81
N GLU A 92 10.81 9.72 -12.99
CA GLU A 92 10.23 10.17 -14.25
C GLU A 92 8.75 9.74 -14.29
N LEU A 93 7.87 10.67 -13.95
CA LEU A 93 6.43 10.45 -14.08
C LEU A 93 6.06 10.21 -15.54
N ASN A 94 5.13 9.29 -15.80
CA ASN A 94 4.59 9.12 -17.15
C ASN A 94 3.74 10.35 -17.52
N LYS A 95 3.03 10.91 -16.53
CA LYS A 95 2.26 12.15 -16.66
C LYS A 95 2.48 13.06 -15.46
N PRO A 96 2.46 14.40 -15.64
CA PRO A 96 2.65 15.34 -14.54
C PRO A 96 1.66 15.16 -13.38
N ASP A 97 0.48 14.58 -13.61
CA ASP A 97 -0.57 14.37 -12.62
C ASP A 97 -0.62 12.96 -12.02
N ASP A 98 0.32 12.07 -12.37
CA ASP A 98 0.40 10.71 -11.82
C ASP A 98 0.43 10.74 -10.28
N TRP A 99 -0.48 10.01 -9.63
CA TRP A 99 -0.65 9.97 -8.16
C TRP A 99 -1.16 11.26 -7.48
N LEU A 100 -1.27 12.39 -8.19
CA LEU A 100 -1.73 13.65 -7.59
C LEU A 100 -3.16 13.54 -7.04
N LYS A 101 -4.04 12.86 -7.77
CA LYS A 101 -5.43 12.62 -7.32
C LYS A 101 -5.51 11.70 -6.10
N ASP A 102 -4.63 10.70 -6.02
CA ASP A 102 -4.54 9.82 -4.86
C ASP A 102 -4.10 10.61 -3.63
N VAL A 103 -3.05 11.43 -3.75
CA VAL A 103 -2.59 12.32 -2.67
C VAL A 103 -3.74 13.21 -2.19
N GLN A 104 -4.38 13.96 -3.10
CA GLN A 104 -5.49 14.85 -2.74
C GLN A 104 -6.67 14.12 -2.09
N SER A 105 -7.03 12.93 -2.59
CA SER A 105 -8.12 12.14 -2.03
C SER A 105 -7.77 11.61 -0.64
N LEU A 106 -6.53 11.18 -0.42
CA LEU A 106 -6.07 10.64 0.86
C LEU A 106 -5.93 11.75 1.90
N THR A 107 -5.39 12.91 1.56
CA THR A 107 -5.31 14.07 2.45
C THR A 107 -6.69 14.48 2.97
N LYS A 108 -7.68 14.64 2.09
CA LYS A 108 -9.07 14.93 2.50
C LYS A 108 -9.64 13.85 3.42
N LYS A 109 -9.25 12.59 3.18
CA LYS A 109 -9.71 11.46 3.99
C LYS A 109 -9.10 11.50 5.39
N ILE A 110 -7.81 11.80 5.50
CA ILE A 110 -7.09 12.01 6.76
C ILE A 110 -7.74 13.12 7.57
N GLU A 111 -7.94 14.31 6.99
CA GLU A 111 -8.58 15.45 7.64
C GLU A 111 -9.95 15.09 8.22
N ARG A 112 -10.77 14.38 7.42
CA ARG A 112 -12.11 13.91 7.83
C ARG A 112 -12.06 12.86 8.94
N LEU A 113 -11.02 12.04 9.02
CA LEU A 113 -10.89 11.06 10.10
C LEU A 113 -10.36 11.72 11.37
N GLN A 114 -9.44 12.67 11.25
CA GLN A 114 -8.91 13.45 12.37
C GLN A 114 -10.00 14.27 13.06
N SER A 115 -10.99 14.78 12.32
CA SER A 115 -12.12 15.50 12.92
C SER A 115 -13.12 14.63 13.71
N LYS A 116 -12.95 13.30 13.68
CA LYS A 116 -13.79 12.34 14.40
C LYS A 116 -13.12 11.78 15.67
N LEU A 117 -11.85 12.10 15.88
CA LEU A 117 -11.08 11.75 17.08
C LEU A 117 -11.23 12.84 18.13
#